data_AF-A0A940UI75-F1
#
_entry.id   AF-A0A940UI75-F1
#
_cell.length_a   1.000
_cell.length_b   1.000
_cell.length_c   1.000
_cell.angle_alpha   90.00
_cell.angle_beta   90.00
_cell.angle_gamma   90.00
#
_symmetry.space_group_name_H-M   'P 1'
#
loop_
_entity.id
_entity.type
_entity.pdbx_description
1 polymer ?
#
loop_
_entity_poly.entity_id
_entity_poly.type
_entity_poly.pdbx_seq_one_letter_code
_entity_poly.pdbx_strand_id
1 'polypeptide(L)'
;MTQTDKKIADRVQALRDQIHRHNYLYYVLDQPEVSDAEYDRLFDDLASLEKQFPELVTTDSPTQRVGAPPLEEFQTIRHSLPMLSLGKSTSEPEFQDFHRRVLELSRVDKVSYVVEPKFDGLAVEVAYTKGLFTLGATRGDGTVGEEVTLNLKTVRSIPLRLRGKEVPGRIEVRGEVIMNKEDFAKLNRDRENAGEPLFANPRNAAAGSVRQLDSKVTAARPLTMFAHGTGLVSGKDLTNHWDTLAYLKQLGFKVSEHIELCTSIEQVKSYYEKTLTLRDQLPYEIDGVVIKVNDFELQRRLGEISRSPRWAVAWKFPAQQEHTVVKDIIVSVGRTGALTPVALLEPVRVAGVEVSRATLHNEDEVRKKDIRIGDTVVIQRAGDVIPEVVKVIGTKRTGSERPFIMPNLCPVCSSKVERPQGEAVHRCTGLACPAQIKEHLAHFASKGAMDIDGLGYKFLEQMVDKGIIQDQADLYVLNKEDLMKMDRMGDK
;
A
#
# COMPACT_ATOMS: atom_id res chain seq x y z
N MET A 1 -31.96 18.30 -33.48
CA MET A 1 -32.17 16.84 -33.33
C MET A 1 -33.53 16.50 -33.91
N THR A 2 -33.55 15.58 -34.87
CA THR A 2 -34.80 14.99 -35.35
C THR A 2 -35.45 14.18 -34.23
N GLN A 3 -36.75 13.87 -34.36
CA GLN A 3 -37.46 13.05 -33.36
C GLN A 3 -36.85 11.65 -33.21
N THR A 4 -36.18 11.16 -34.25
CA THR A 4 -35.42 9.90 -34.26
C THR A 4 -34.13 10.02 -33.45
N ASP A 5 -33.35 11.10 -33.62
CA ASP A 5 -32.11 11.32 -32.84
C ASP A 5 -32.38 11.42 -31.34
N LYS A 6 -33.52 12.02 -30.97
CA LYS A 6 -33.94 12.10 -29.56
C LYS A 6 -34.26 10.72 -28.97
N LYS A 7 -34.97 9.86 -29.70
CA LYS A 7 -35.25 8.48 -29.26
C LYS A 7 -33.98 7.65 -29.10
N ILE A 8 -32.99 7.85 -29.97
CA ILE A 8 -31.70 7.17 -29.90
C ILE A 8 -30.90 7.65 -28.68
N ALA A 9 -30.83 8.97 -28.46
CA ALA A 9 -30.21 9.53 -27.26
C ALA A 9 -30.85 9.02 -25.97
N ASP A 10 -32.19 8.98 -25.91
CA ASP A 10 -32.94 8.44 -24.77
C ASP A 10 -32.64 6.95 -24.55
N ARG A 11 -32.50 6.16 -25.63
CA ARG A 11 -32.13 4.74 -25.55
C ARG A 11 -30.69 4.54 -25.07
N VAL A 12 -29.74 5.32 -25.58
CA VAL A 12 -28.35 5.29 -25.13
C VAL A 12 -28.25 5.62 -23.65
N GLN A 13 -28.97 6.64 -23.19
CA GLN A 13 -29.02 6.99 -21.77
C GLN A 13 -29.63 5.87 -20.92
N ALA A 14 -30.72 5.26 -21.37
CA ALA A 14 -31.34 4.14 -20.66
C ALA A 14 -30.42 2.92 -20.55
N LEU A 15 -29.68 2.59 -21.62
CA LEU A 15 -28.70 1.51 -21.60
C LEU A 15 -27.55 1.79 -20.62
N ARG A 16 -27.03 3.03 -20.62
CA ARG A 16 -26.02 3.45 -19.63
C ARG A 16 -26.53 3.29 -18.21
N ASP A 17 -27.72 3.78 -17.91
CA ASP A 17 -28.31 3.72 -16.57
C ASP A 17 -28.51 2.26 -16.10
N GLN A 18 -28.97 1.38 -17.00
CA GLN A 18 -29.09 -0.06 -16.73
C GLN A 18 -27.73 -0.71 -16.44
N ILE A 19 -26.73 -0.48 -17.30
CA ILE A 19 -25.39 -1.04 -17.13
C ILE A 19 -24.73 -0.51 -15.85
N HIS A 20 -24.88 0.78 -15.53
CA HIS A 20 -24.39 1.35 -14.27
C HIS A 20 -25.08 0.74 -13.05
N ARG A 21 -26.39 0.45 -13.12
CA ARG A 21 -27.10 -0.30 -12.07
C ARG A 21 -26.54 -1.70 -11.90
N HIS A 22 -26.41 -2.46 -12.98
CA HIS A 22 -25.90 -3.83 -12.90
C HIS A 22 -24.44 -3.90 -12.44
N ASN A 23 -23.59 -2.96 -12.87
CA ASN A 23 -22.22 -2.83 -12.37
C ASN A 23 -22.18 -2.55 -10.87
N TYR A 24 -23.04 -1.66 -10.37
CA TYR A 24 -23.11 -1.37 -8.93
C TYR A 24 -23.57 -2.61 -8.15
N LEU A 25 -24.62 -3.28 -8.61
CA LEU A 25 -25.13 -4.50 -7.98
C LEU A 25 -24.07 -5.60 -7.94
N TYR A 26 -23.36 -5.83 -9.04
CA TYR A 26 -22.36 -6.88 -9.15
C TYR A 26 -21.09 -6.53 -8.35
N TYR A 27 -20.46 -5.39 -8.61
CA TYR A 27 -19.10 -5.10 -8.10
C TYR A 27 -19.08 -4.42 -6.73
N VAL A 28 -20.18 -3.78 -6.34
CA VAL A 28 -20.26 -3.02 -5.09
C VAL A 28 -21.11 -3.74 -4.06
N LEU A 29 -22.26 -4.27 -4.45
CA LEU A 29 -23.20 -4.95 -3.54
C LEU A 29 -23.05 -6.47 -3.54
N ASP A 30 -22.28 -7.05 -4.46
CA ASP A 30 -22.12 -8.50 -4.64
C ASP A 30 -23.48 -9.24 -4.77
N GLN A 31 -24.46 -8.59 -5.42
CA GLN A 31 -25.85 -9.03 -5.59
C GLN A 31 -26.34 -8.86 -7.04
N PRO A 32 -25.82 -9.65 -8.01
CA PRO A 32 -26.21 -9.51 -9.41
C PRO A 32 -27.69 -9.84 -9.65
N GLU A 33 -28.37 -9.01 -10.45
CA GLU A 33 -29.79 -9.19 -10.84
C GLU A 33 -29.95 -9.85 -12.22
N VAL A 34 -28.89 -9.85 -13.05
CA VAL A 34 -28.90 -10.34 -14.43
C VAL A 34 -27.75 -11.30 -14.66
N SER A 35 -27.90 -12.21 -15.62
CA SER A 35 -26.83 -13.11 -16.04
C SER A 35 -25.75 -12.36 -16.83
N ASP A 36 -24.53 -12.91 -16.86
CA ASP A 36 -23.42 -12.34 -17.65
C ASP A 36 -23.81 -12.19 -19.13
N ALA A 37 -24.53 -13.15 -19.70
CA ALA A 37 -25.00 -13.10 -21.08
C ALA A 37 -26.07 -12.01 -21.35
N GLU A 38 -26.84 -11.60 -20.34
CA GLU A 38 -27.76 -10.46 -20.44
C GLU A 38 -27.01 -9.13 -20.33
N TYR A 39 -26.03 -9.06 -19.42
CA TYR A 39 -25.16 -7.90 -19.29
C TYR A 39 -24.39 -7.62 -20.59
N ASP A 40 -23.77 -8.66 -21.17
CA ASP A 40 -22.99 -8.53 -22.40
C ASP A 40 -23.86 -8.03 -23.56
N ARG A 41 -25.11 -8.50 -23.66
CA ARG A 41 -26.08 -7.99 -24.65
C ARG A 41 -26.37 -6.50 -24.47
N LEU A 42 -26.58 -6.04 -23.24
CA LEU A 42 -26.80 -4.61 -22.97
C LEU A 42 -25.56 -3.78 -23.33
N PHE A 43 -24.37 -4.29 -23.02
CA PHE A 43 -23.10 -3.63 -23.32
C PHE A 43 -22.84 -3.55 -24.82
N ASP A 44 -23.04 -4.65 -25.55
CA ASP A 44 -22.88 -4.72 -27.01
C ASP A 44 -23.85 -3.79 -27.73
N ASP A 45 -25.11 -3.72 -27.27
CA ASP A 45 -26.11 -2.77 -27.76
C ASP A 45 -25.64 -1.31 -27.58
N LEU A 46 -25.13 -0.97 -26.39
CA LEU A 46 -24.61 0.37 -26.11
C LEU A 46 -23.40 0.68 -27.00
N ALA A 47 -22.44 -0.24 -27.10
CA ALA A 47 -21.23 -0.08 -27.89
C ALA A 47 -21.55 0.08 -29.39
N SER A 48 -22.53 -0.68 -29.90
CA SER A 48 -23.00 -0.57 -31.28
C SER A 48 -23.62 0.80 -31.55
N LEU A 49 -24.47 1.29 -30.65
CA LEU A 49 -25.09 2.62 -30.78
C LEU A 49 -24.07 3.74 -30.71
N GLU A 50 -23.12 3.66 -29.78
CA GLU A 50 -22.05 4.67 -29.66
C GLU A 50 -21.10 4.68 -30.87
N LYS A 51 -20.88 3.53 -31.50
CA LYS A 51 -20.13 3.45 -32.75
C LYS A 51 -20.88 4.09 -33.92
N GLN A 52 -22.20 3.95 -33.97
CA GLN A 52 -23.05 4.53 -35.00
C GLN A 52 -23.28 6.04 -34.80
N PHE A 53 -23.29 6.51 -33.55
CA PHE A 53 -23.53 7.89 -33.15
C PHE A 53 -22.40 8.40 -32.22
N PRO A 54 -21.19 8.66 -32.76
CA PRO A 54 -20.02 9.08 -31.96
C PRO A 54 -20.25 10.34 -31.12
N GLU A 55 -21.14 11.23 -31.56
CA GLU A 55 -21.54 12.45 -30.86
C GLU A 55 -22.27 12.20 -29.54
N LEU A 56 -22.82 10.99 -29.35
CA LEU A 56 -23.50 10.61 -28.12
C LEU A 56 -22.54 10.06 -27.06
N VAL A 57 -21.29 9.73 -27.41
CA VAL A 57 -20.29 9.17 -26.49
C VAL A 57 -19.96 10.17 -25.39
N THR A 58 -20.05 9.74 -24.13
CA THR A 58 -19.71 10.54 -22.96
C THR A 58 -18.57 9.91 -22.17
N THR A 59 -17.79 10.72 -21.47
CA THR A 59 -16.61 10.26 -20.70
C THR A 59 -16.95 9.33 -19.53
N ASP A 60 -18.20 9.31 -19.10
CA ASP A 60 -18.75 8.45 -18.05
C ASP A 60 -19.44 7.18 -18.59
N SER A 61 -19.49 7.01 -19.91
CA SER A 61 -20.10 5.81 -20.51
C SER A 61 -19.33 4.54 -20.10
N PRO A 62 -20.02 3.42 -19.77
CA PRO A 62 -19.38 2.15 -19.44
C PRO A 62 -18.37 1.64 -20.49
N THR A 63 -18.57 1.99 -21.77
CA THR A 63 -17.68 1.62 -22.88
C THR A 63 -16.31 2.29 -22.80
N GLN A 64 -16.20 3.41 -22.07
CA GLN A 64 -14.98 4.20 -21.93
C GLN A 64 -14.07 3.68 -20.81
N ARG A 65 -14.42 2.57 -20.15
CA ARG A 65 -13.58 1.95 -19.11
C ARG A 65 -12.28 1.35 -19.67
N VAL A 66 -12.26 0.96 -20.94
CA VAL A 66 -11.11 0.31 -21.60
C VAL A 66 -10.91 0.94 -22.97
N GLY A 67 -9.66 1.25 -23.36
CA GLY A 67 -9.38 1.69 -24.73
C GLY A 67 -8.46 2.89 -24.90
N ALA A 68 -7.82 3.38 -23.83
CA ALA A 68 -6.77 4.38 -23.98
C ALA A 68 -5.48 3.73 -24.54
N PRO A 69 -4.72 4.44 -25.39
CA PRO A 69 -3.35 4.07 -25.71
C PRO A 69 -2.49 3.97 -24.43
N PRO A 70 -1.46 3.11 -24.40
CA PRO A 70 -0.50 3.09 -23.30
C PRO A 70 0.11 4.48 -23.09
N LEU A 71 0.27 4.87 -21.83
CA LEU A 71 1.00 6.07 -21.46
C LEU A 71 2.51 5.86 -21.68
N GLU A 72 3.23 6.93 -22.02
CA GLU A 72 4.70 6.89 -22.03
C GLU A 72 5.25 6.92 -20.61
N GLU A 73 4.66 7.76 -19.76
CA GLU A 73 5.01 7.93 -18.35
C GLU A 73 3.79 8.39 -17.53
N PHE A 74 3.88 8.25 -16.21
CA PHE A 74 2.89 8.80 -15.29
C PHE A 74 3.23 10.24 -14.93
N GLN A 75 2.25 11.14 -15.05
CA GLN A 75 2.39 12.49 -14.54
C GLN A 75 2.25 12.50 -13.01
N THR A 76 2.88 13.47 -12.37
CA THR A 76 2.69 13.71 -10.93
C THR A 76 1.59 14.75 -10.69
N ILE A 77 0.78 14.54 -9.65
CA ILE A 77 -0.29 15.46 -9.26
C ILE A 77 -0.23 15.75 -7.76
N ARG A 78 -0.43 17.01 -7.39
CA ARG A 78 -0.50 17.42 -5.99
C ARG A 78 -1.92 17.24 -5.45
N HIS A 79 -2.04 16.57 -4.31
CA HIS A 79 -3.31 16.39 -3.62
C HIS A 79 -3.83 17.73 -3.06
N SER A 80 -5.14 17.97 -3.14
CA SER A 80 -5.75 19.20 -2.60
C SER A 80 -5.59 19.28 -1.08
N LEU A 81 -5.72 18.13 -0.41
CA LEU A 81 -5.40 17.94 1.00
C LEU A 81 -4.36 16.82 1.12
N PRO A 82 -3.37 16.90 2.03
CA PRO A 82 -2.41 15.81 2.19
C PRO A 82 -3.08 14.47 2.55
N MET A 83 -2.59 13.38 1.95
CA MET A 83 -2.91 12.00 2.30
C MET A 83 -1.90 11.48 3.33
N LEU A 84 -2.20 11.70 4.61
CA LEU A 84 -1.29 11.38 5.71
C LEU A 84 -1.21 9.87 6.02
N SER A 85 -0.14 9.48 6.69
CA SER A 85 -0.01 8.13 7.26
C SER A 85 -0.63 8.08 8.66
N LEU A 86 -1.08 6.90 9.10
CA LEU A 86 -1.63 6.74 10.44
C LEU A 86 -0.53 6.51 11.48
N GLY A 87 -0.73 7.05 12.68
CA GLY A 87 -0.01 6.61 13.87
C GLY A 87 -0.26 5.12 14.13
N LYS A 88 0.66 4.45 14.81
CA LYS A 88 0.61 3.00 15.03
C LYS A 88 0.43 2.70 16.51
N SER A 89 -0.43 1.75 16.82
CA SER A 89 -0.53 1.09 18.13
C SER A 89 -0.37 -0.41 17.93
N THR A 90 0.42 -1.05 18.77
CA THR A 90 0.69 -2.50 18.73
C THR A 90 0.22 -3.22 19.99
N SER A 91 -0.26 -2.47 20.98
CA SER A 91 -0.70 -3.00 22.27
C SER A 91 -1.90 -2.24 22.81
N GLU A 92 -2.67 -2.87 23.69
CA GLU A 92 -3.79 -2.20 24.35
C GLU A 92 -3.36 -0.97 25.16
N PRO A 93 -2.26 -0.99 25.94
CA PRO A 93 -1.79 0.21 26.65
C PRO A 93 -1.47 1.38 25.71
N GLU A 94 -0.86 1.12 24.54
CA GLU A 94 -0.61 2.14 23.52
C GLU A 94 -1.90 2.73 22.96
N PHE A 95 -2.94 1.90 22.78
CA PHE A 95 -4.25 2.40 22.37
C PHE A 95 -4.93 3.24 23.47
N GLN A 96 -4.86 2.82 24.73
CA GLN A 96 -5.38 3.61 25.85
C GLN A 96 -4.66 4.96 25.98
N ASP A 97 -3.35 5.00 25.73
CA ASP A 97 -2.57 6.23 25.64
C ASP A 97 -3.06 7.17 24.53
N PHE A 98 -3.34 6.63 23.33
CA PHE A 98 -3.96 7.39 22.25
C PHE A 98 -5.31 7.98 22.67
N HIS A 99 -6.19 7.18 23.29
CA HIS A 99 -7.49 7.65 23.77
C HIS A 99 -7.34 8.78 24.80
N ARG A 100 -6.45 8.61 25.79
CA ARG A 100 -6.16 9.63 26.79
C ARG A 100 -5.71 10.95 26.15
N ARG A 101 -4.77 10.90 25.21
CA ARG A 101 -4.29 12.08 24.47
C ARG A 101 -5.40 12.75 23.65
N VAL A 102 -6.30 11.97 23.05
CA VAL A 102 -7.47 12.51 22.34
C VAL A 102 -8.32 13.34 23.30
N LEU A 103 -8.69 12.81 24.48
CA LEU A 103 -9.51 13.54 25.46
C LEU A 103 -8.79 14.81 25.97
N GLU A 104 -7.52 14.69 26.35
CA GLU A 104 -6.72 15.82 26.87
C GLU A 104 -6.61 16.97 25.88
N LEU A 105 -6.31 16.67 24.61
CA LEU A 105 -6.11 17.69 23.58
C LEU A 105 -7.42 18.30 23.07
N SER A 106 -8.49 17.51 23.03
CA SER A 106 -9.82 17.98 22.57
C SER A 106 -10.65 18.63 23.67
N ARG A 107 -10.27 18.46 24.94
CA ARG A 107 -10.95 18.98 26.14
C ARG A 107 -12.41 18.54 26.24
N VAL A 108 -12.68 17.29 25.90
CA VAL A 108 -13.99 16.65 26.09
C VAL A 108 -13.85 15.45 27.03
N ASP A 109 -14.94 15.12 27.72
CA ASP A 109 -14.97 13.98 28.64
C ASP A 109 -15.23 12.64 27.91
N LYS A 110 -15.83 12.71 26.72
CA LYS A 110 -16.24 11.55 25.94
C LYS A 110 -16.04 11.82 24.45
N VAL A 111 -15.69 10.76 23.73
CA VAL A 111 -15.48 10.78 22.28
C VAL A 111 -16.02 9.48 21.68
N SER A 112 -16.64 9.59 20.51
CA SER A 112 -17.02 8.43 19.71
C SER A 112 -16.01 8.18 18.61
N TYR A 113 -15.81 6.90 18.29
CA TYR A 113 -14.91 6.42 17.27
C TYR A 113 -15.68 5.67 16.20
N VAL A 114 -15.29 5.85 14.95
CA VAL A 114 -15.61 4.89 13.90
C VAL A 114 -14.41 3.95 13.77
N VAL A 115 -14.68 2.65 13.86
CA VAL A 115 -13.67 1.61 13.76
C VAL A 115 -13.90 0.80 12.50
N GLU A 116 -12.84 0.64 11.71
CA GLU A 116 -12.88 0.06 10.36
C GLU A 116 -11.73 -0.95 10.19
N PRO A 117 -11.86 -1.96 9.31
CA PRO A 117 -10.76 -2.87 9.02
C PRO A 117 -9.64 -2.08 8.32
N LYS A 118 -8.39 -2.36 8.70
CA LYS A 118 -7.24 -1.77 8.02
C LYS A 118 -6.86 -2.62 6.82
N PHE A 119 -7.42 -2.26 5.66
CA PHE A 119 -7.11 -2.89 4.39
C PHE A 119 -5.61 -2.83 4.08
N ASP A 120 -5.08 -3.94 3.53
CA ASP A 120 -3.69 -4.01 3.07
C ASP A 120 -3.64 -3.91 1.54
N GLY A 121 -3.58 -2.68 1.03
CA GLY A 121 -3.60 -2.40 -0.39
C GLY A 121 -2.81 -1.17 -0.79
N LEU A 122 -3.28 -0.50 -1.85
CA LEU A 122 -2.77 0.78 -2.32
C LEU A 122 -3.78 1.89 -2.04
N ALA A 123 -3.38 2.86 -1.23
CA ALA A 123 -4.13 4.08 -1.01
C ALA A 123 -4.20 4.93 -2.30
N VAL A 124 -5.43 5.29 -2.68
CA VAL A 124 -5.73 6.14 -3.84
C VAL A 124 -6.75 7.22 -3.48
N GLU A 125 -6.76 8.29 -4.27
CA GLU A 125 -7.78 9.33 -4.25
C GLU A 125 -8.43 9.44 -5.63
N VAL A 126 -9.76 9.52 -5.67
CA VAL A 126 -10.54 9.73 -6.89
C VAL A 126 -11.42 10.96 -6.74
N ALA A 127 -11.24 11.93 -7.63
CA ALA A 127 -11.93 13.20 -7.62
C ALA A 127 -13.05 13.23 -8.65
N TYR A 128 -14.18 13.80 -8.24
CA TYR A 128 -15.37 13.98 -9.05
C TYR A 128 -15.75 15.44 -9.10
N THR A 129 -16.12 15.90 -10.30
CA THR A 129 -16.69 17.23 -10.52
C THR A 129 -18.09 17.07 -11.10
N LYS A 130 -19.09 17.65 -10.43
CA LYS A 130 -20.52 17.51 -10.78
C LYS A 130 -20.94 16.05 -11.00
N GLY A 131 -20.37 15.14 -10.20
CA GLY A 131 -20.68 13.71 -10.24
C GLY A 131 -19.90 12.89 -11.27
N LEU A 132 -19.05 13.48 -12.11
CA LEU A 132 -18.26 12.75 -13.10
C LEU A 132 -16.84 12.52 -12.60
N PHE A 133 -16.31 11.31 -12.80
CA PHE A 133 -14.94 10.97 -12.43
C PHE A 133 -13.93 11.72 -13.31
N THR A 134 -13.15 12.62 -12.69
CA THR A 134 -12.25 13.53 -13.41
C THR A 134 -10.77 13.23 -13.22
N LEU A 135 -10.36 12.75 -12.04
CA LEU A 135 -8.95 12.58 -11.70
C LEU A 135 -8.78 11.46 -10.68
N GLY A 136 -7.87 10.52 -10.94
CA GLY A 136 -7.45 9.48 -10.02
C GLY A 136 -5.95 9.57 -9.73
N ALA A 137 -5.56 9.45 -8.46
CA ALA A 137 -4.17 9.58 -8.05
C ALA A 137 -3.76 8.53 -7.01
N THR A 138 -2.49 8.09 -7.07
CA THR A 138 -1.88 7.32 -5.97
C THR A 138 -1.53 8.24 -4.80
N ARG A 139 -1.29 7.67 -3.62
CA ARG A 139 -0.85 8.48 -2.47
C ARG A 139 0.50 9.18 -2.70
N GLY A 140 1.45 8.50 -3.36
CA GLY A 140 2.85 8.92 -3.44
C GLY A 140 3.46 9.19 -2.06
N ASP A 141 4.02 10.39 -1.89
CA ASP A 141 4.63 10.82 -0.62
C ASP A 141 3.62 11.39 0.41
N GLY A 142 2.34 11.47 0.01
CA GLY A 142 1.24 12.05 0.78
C GLY A 142 0.87 13.46 0.34
N THR A 143 1.75 14.20 -0.33
CA THR A 143 1.47 15.53 -0.91
C THR A 143 1.37 15.47 -2.43
N VAL A 144 2.24 14.67 -3.06
CA VAL A 144 2.31 14.45 -4.49
C VAL A 144 2.16 12.95 -4.77
N GLY A 145 1.24 12.62 -5.66
CA GLY A 145 0.94 11.28 -6.16
C GLY A 145 1.20 11.13 -7.65
N GLU A 146 1.09 9.91 -8.14
CA GLU A 146 1.06 9.63 -9.58
C GLU A 146 -0.39 9.70 -10.07
N GLU A 147 -0.60 10.38 -11.18
CA GLU A 147 -1.88 10.43 -11.88
C GLU A 147 -2.12 9.07 -12.56
N VAL A 148 -3.16 8.36 -12.14
CA VAL A 148 -3.50 6.99 -12.57
C VAL A 148 -4.99 6.88 -12.96
N THR A 149 -5.57 7.95 -13.50
CA THR A 149 -7.01 8.03 -13.82
C THR A 149 -7.42 6.93 -14.79
N LEU A 150 -6.63 6.67 -15.83
CA LEU A 150 -6.95 5.64 -16.83
C LEU A 150 -7.03 4.25 -16.18
N ASN A 151 -6.08 3.93 -15.30
CA ASN A 151 -6.04 2.66 -14.56
C ASN A 151 -7.20 2.56 -13.56
N LEU A 152 -7.50 3.62 -12.82
CA LEU A 152 -8.60 3.60 -11.84
C LEU A 152 -9.98 3.56 -12.52
N LYS A 153 -10.13 4.07 -13.74
CA LYS A 153 -11.36 3.88 -14.55
C LYS A 153 -11.64 2.41 -14.86
N THR A 154 -10.62 1.56 -14.92
CA THR A 154 -10.79 0.12 -15.18
C THR A 154 -11.26 -0.65 -13.95
N VAL A 155 -11.09 -0.10 -12.74
CA VAL A 155 -11.52 -0.73 -11.48
C VAL A 155 -13.04 -0.63 -11.36
N ARG A 156 -13.74 -1.76 -11.49
CA ARG A 156 -15.20 -1.79 -11.68
C ARG A 156 -16.00 -1.28 -10.47
N SER A 157 -15.47 -1.41 -9.25
CA SER A 157 -16.08 -0.86 -8.04
C SER A 157 -15.93 0.65 -7.86
N ILE A 158 -15.14 1.31 -8.72
CA ILE A 158 -15.08 2.78 -8.79
C ILE A 158 -16.17 3.25 -9.78
N PRO A 159 -17.15 4.08 -9.34
CA PRO A 159 -18.18 4.59 -10.23
C PRO A 159 -17.60 5.62 -11.21
N LEU A 160 -17.87 5.53 -12.50
CA LEU A 160 -17.51 6.62 -13.44
C LEU A 160 -18.40 7.86 -13.24
N ARG A 161 -19.61 7.64 -12.73
CA ARG A 161 -20.60 8.65 -12.38
C ARG A 161 -21.19 8.34 -11.01
N LEU A 162 -21.21 9.33 -10.12
CA LEU A 162 -21.80 9.21 -8.80
C LEU A 162 -23.32 9.02 -8.88
N ARG A 163 -23.83 8.18 -7.98
CA ARG A 163 -25.27 7.89 -7.82
C ARG A 163 -25.89 8.88 -6.82
N GLY A 164 -27.22 8.99 -6.86
CA GLY A 164 -28.00 9.78 -5.91
C GLY A 164 -28.43 11.15 -6.44
N LYS A 165 -29.33 11.81 -5.70
CA LYS A 165 -29.92 13.11 -6.06
C LYS A 165 -29.08 14.30 -5.59
N GLU A 166 -28.36 14.12 -4.49
CA GLU A 166 -27.54 15.16 -3.85
C GLU A 166 -26.06 14.90 -4.10
N VAL A 167 -25.62 15.10 -5.34
CA VAL A 167 -24.22 15.00 -5.72
C VAL A 167 -23.53 16.35 -5.46
N PRO A 168 -22.37 16.38 -4.78
CA PRO A 168 -21.69 17.63 -4.47
C PRO A 168 -21.07 18.22 -5.74
N GLY A 169 -20.80 19.52 -5.71
CA GLY A 169 -20.14 20.21 -6.83
C GLY A 169 -18.76 19.64 -7.13
N ARG A 170 -18.00 19.31 -6.07
CA ARG A 170 -16.74 18.57 -6.13
C ARG A 170 -16.61 17.67 -4.90
N ILE A 171 -16.07 16.47 -5.08
CA ILE A 171 -15.70 15.56 -3.99
C ILE A 171 -14.47 14.75 -4.38
N GLU A 172 -13.50 14.70 -3.48
CA GLU A 172 -12.38 13.77 -3.50
C GLU A 172 -12.68 12.62 -2.55
N VAL A 173 -12.67 11.39 -3.05
CA VAL A 173 -12.93 10.18 -2.26
C VAL A 173 -11.64 9.40 -2.11
N ARG A 174 -11.30 9.07 -0.87
CA ARG A 174 -10.12 8.29 -0.51
C ARG A 174 -10.52 6.86 -0.23
N GLY A 175 -9.70 5.94 -0.71
CA GLY A 175 -9.93 4.51 -0.50
C GLY A 175 -8.67 3.69 -0.69
N GLU A 176 -8.83 2.40 -0.50
CA GLU A 176 -7.78 1.42 -0.70
C GLU A 176 -8.15 0.51 -1.86
N VAL A 177 -7.30 0.45 -2.89
CA VAL A 177 -7.38 -0.57 -3.94
C VAL A 177 -6.71 -1.83 -3.44
N ILE A 178 -7.45 -2.93 -3.45
CA ILE A 178 -7.02 -4.23 -2.99
C ILE A 178 -7.23 -5.31 -4.07
N MET A 179 -6.67 -6.48 -3.80
CA MET A 179 -6.91 -7.71 -4.54
C MET A 179 -7.32 -8.79 -3.54
N ASN A 180 -8.36 -9.55 -3.85
CA ASN A 180 -8.80 -10.65 -3.00
C ASN A 180 -7.75 -11.77 -2.98
N LYS A 181 -7.73 -12.58 -1.91
CA LYS A 181 -6.77 -13.67 -1.68
C LYS A 181 -6.82 -14.72 -2.79
N GLU A 182 -8.02 -15.10 -3.23
CA GLU A 182 -8.21 -16.10 -4.29
C GLU A 182 -7.75 -15.59 -5.66
N ASP A 183 -8.11 -14.35 -5.97
CA ASP A 183 -7.72 -13.63 -7.18
C ASP A 183 -6.19 -13.48 -7.28
N PHE A 184 -5.56 -13.12 -6.15
CA PHE A 184 -4.11 -13.06 -6.03
C PHE A 184 -3.46 -14.43 -6.25
N ALA A 185 -4.01 -15.49 -5.65
CA ALA A 185 -3.49 -16.84 -5.83
C ALA A 185 -3.61 -17.29 -7.30
N LYS A 186 -4.72 -16.96 -7.97
CA LYS A 186 -4.90 -17.22 -9.40
C LYS A 186 -3.88 -16.44 -10.24
N LEU A 187 -3.73 -15.14 -9.98
CA LEU A 187 -2.76 -14.29 -10.67
C LEU A 187 -1.34 -14.86 -10.56
N ASN A 188 -0.91 -15.30 -9.38
CA ASN A 188 0.42 -15.87 -9.20
C ASN A 188 0.57 -17.22 -9.92
N ARG A 189 -0.46 -18.08 -9.95
CA ARG A 189 -0.42 -19.31 -10.76
C ARG A 189 -0.26 -19.02 -12.25
N ASP A 190 -0.99 -18.04 -12.77
CA ASP A 190 -0.90 -17.65 -14.18
C ASP A 190 0.51 -17.11 -14.52
N ARG A 191 1.11 -16.34 -13.60
CA ARG A 191 2.49 -15.83 -13.73
C ARG A 191 3.53 -16.94 -13.66
N GLU A 192 3.37 -17.89 -12.75
CA GLU A 192 4.24 -19.07 -12.63
C GLU A 192 4.26 -19.87 -13.93
N ASN A 193 3.07 -20.15 -14.49
CA ASN A 193 2.92 -20.85 -15.76
C ASN A 193 3.56 -20.08 -16.94
N ALA A 194 3.59 -18.75 -16.88
CA ALA A 194 4.22 -17.89 -17.87
C ALA A 194 5.74 -17.67 -17.62
N GLY A 195 6.31 -18.21 -16.54
CA GLY A 195 7.71 -18.00 -16.17
C GLY A 195 8.02 -16.57 -15.68
N GLU A 196 7.00 -15.83 -15.25
CA GLU A 196 7.13 -14.46 -14.76
C GLU A 196 7.39 -14.41 -13.24
N PRO A 197 8.07 -13.36 -12.72
CA PRO A 197 8.24 -13.18 -11.28
C PRO A 197 6.91 -13.10 -10.54
N LEU A 198 6.77 -13.85 -9.46
CA LEU A 198 5.56 -13.84 -8.63
C LEU A 198 5.46 -12.55 -7.81
N PHE A 199 4.23 -12.14 -7.50
CA PHE A 199 3.99 -11.10 -6.51
C PHE A 199 4.13 -11.69 -5.11
N ALA A 200 4.76 -10.93 -4.20
CA ALA A 200 4.94 -11.36 -2.82
C ALA A 200 3.60 -11.46 -2.07
N ASN A 201 2.77 -10.43 -2.15
CA ASN A 201 1.51 -10.35 -1.41
C ASN A 201 0.43 -9.60 -2.24
N PRO A 202 -0.85 -9.68 -1.84
CA PRO A 202 -1.95 -9.01 -2.53
C PRO A 202 -1.77 -7.50 -2.66
N ARG A 203 -1.15 -6.84 -1.68
CA ARG A 203 -0.85 -5.40 -1.73
C ARG A 203 0.10 -5.04 -2.85
N ASN A 204 1.22 -5.76 -2.99
CA ASN A 204 2.18 -5.51 -4.06
C ASN A 204 1.58 -5.85 -5.43
N ALA A 205 0.75 -6.89 -5.50
CA ALA A 205 -0.01 -7.21 -6.70
C ALA A 205 -0.98 -6.08 -7.06
N ALA A 206 -1.75 -5.54 -6.12
CA ALA A 206 -2.67 -4.43 -6.34
C ALA A 206 -1.92 -3.16 -6.78
N ALA A 207 -0.85 -2.79 -6.07
CA ALA A 207 -0.05 -1.61 -6.38
C ALA A 207 0.62 -1.72 -7.77
N GLY A 208 1.22 -2.86 -8.07
CA GLY A 208 1.82 -3.13 -9.38
C GLY A 208 0.77 -3.17 -10.50
N SER A 209 -0.44 -3.64 -10.21
CA SER A 209 -1.54 -3.70 -11.17
C SER A 209 -2.11 -2.32 -11.51
N VAL A 210 -2.19 -1.41 -10.54
CA VAL A 210 -2.65 -0.02 -10.76
C VAL A 210 -1.59 0.79 -11.52
N ARG A 211 -0.31 0.56 -11.26
CA ARG A 211 0.81 1.32 -11.85
C ARG A 211 1.31 0.69 -13.16
N GLN A 212 0.39 0.41 -14.07
CA GLN A 212 0.70 -0.10 -15.42
C GLN A 212 0.53 0.99 -16.46
N LEU A 213 1.54 1.22 -17.30
CA LEU A 213 1.46 2.22 -18.37
C LEU A 213 0.33 1.91 -19.37
N ASP A 214 0.08 0.61 -19.63
CA ASP A 214 -1.09 0.17 -20.36
C ASP A 214 -2.23 -0.18 -19.41
N SER A 215 -3.28 0.64 -19.40
CA SER A 215 -4.48 0.44 -18.58
C SER A 215 -5.23 -0.87 -18.91
N LYS A 216 -5.03 -1.46 -20.10
CA LYS A 216 -5.57 -2.78 -20.43
C LYS A 216 -5.01 -3.88 -19.53
N VAL A 217 -3.76 -3.75 -19.10
CA VAL A 217 -3.17 -4.68 -18.13
C VAL A 217 -3.91 -4.56 -16.80
N THR A 218 -4.16 -3.33 -16.31
CA THR A 218 -4.96 -3.11 -15.09
C THR A 218 -6.38 -3.64 -15.24
N ALA A 219 -7.02 -3.46 -16.39
CA ALA A 219 -8.38 -3.93 -16.67
C ALA A 219 -8.53 -5.46 -16.59
N ALA A 220 -7.46 -6.21 -16.89
CA ALA A 220 -7.42 -7.65 -16.78
C ALA A 220 -7.17 -8.15 -15.34
N ARG A 221 -6.86 -7.26 -14.39
CA ARG A 221 -6.62 -7.61 -12.99
C ARG A 221 -7.90 -7.43 -12.17
N PRO A 222 -8.27 -8.41 -11.32
CA PRO A 222 -9.45 -8.33 -10.46
C PRO A 222 -9.19 -7.41 -9.24
N LEU A 223 -9.22 -6.10 -9.50
CA LEU A 223 -9.03 -5.08 -8.48
C LEU A 223 -10.38 -4.58 -7.95
N THR A 224 -10.41 -4.24 -6.66
CA THR A 224 -11.55 -3.54 -6.06
C THR A 224 -11.08 -2.43 -5.14
N MET A 225 -11.86 -1.34 -5.03
CA MET A 225 -11.61 -0.24 -4.13
C MET A 225 -12.64 -0.23 -2.99
N PHE A 226 -12.16 -0.12 -1.74
CA PHE A 226 -13.00 0.24 -0.59
C PHE A 226 -12.78 1.71 -0.23
N ALA A 227 -13.84 2.50 -0.22
CA ALA A 227 -13.80 3.89 0.23
C ALA A 227 -13.78 3.96 1.77
N HIS A 228 -12.91 4.81 2.32
CA HIS A 228 -12.69 4.94 3.77
C HIS A 228 -12.57 6.40 4.24
N GLY A 229 -12.80 7.38 3.35
CA GLY A 229 -12.80 8.78 3.72
C GLY A 229 -12.87 9.71 2.51
N THR A 230 -12.67 11.01 2.77
CA THR A 230 -12.73 12.06 1.75
C THR A 230 -11.52 12.98 1.84
N GLY A 231 -11.21 13.63 0.71
CA GLY A 231 -10.36 14.81 0.61
C GLY A 231 -11.21 16.07 0.62
N LEU A 232 -10.99 16.96 -0.35
CA LEU A 232 -11.81 18.16 -0.53
C LEU A 232 -13.27 17.80 -0.88
N VAL A 233 -14.21 18.42 -0.19
CA VAL A 233 -15.65 18.35 -0.49
C VAL A 233 -16.19 19.77 -0.66
N SER A 234 -16.98 20.00 -1.71
CA SER A 234 -17.61 21.30 -2.00
C SER A 234 -19.06 21.12 -2.39
N GLY A 235 -19.96 21.84 -1.71
CA GLY A 235 -21.41 21.76 -1.96
C GLY A 235 -22.16 20.69 -1.16
N LYS A 236 -21.51 20.08 -0.16
CA LYS A 236 -22.14 19.23 0.86
C LYS A 236 -21.42 19.46 2.19
N ASP A 237 -22.18 19.69 3.24
CA ASP A 237 -21.63 19.79 4.60
C ASP A 237 -21.64 18.41 5.25
N LEU A 238 -20.47 17.95 5.65
CA LEU A 238 -20.26 16.68 6.33
C LEU A 238 -19.72 16.99 7.72
N THR A 239 -20.38 16.48 8.76
CA THR A 239 -20.07 16.83 10.16
C THR A 239 -19.32 15.71 10.88
N ASN A 240 -19.50 14.46 10.44
CA ASN A 240 -18.88 13.30 11.07
C ASN A 240 -18.54 12.20 10.06
N HIS A 241 -17.66 11.30 10.48
CA HIS A 241 -17.10 10.24 9.65
C HIS A 241 -18.11 9.13 9.35
N TRP A 242 -18.94 8.76 10.33
CA TRP A 242 -19.95 7.70 10.18
C TRP A 242 -20.96 8.02 9.07
N ASP A 243 -21.52 9.22 9.10
CA ASP A 243 -22.46 9.68 8.07
C ASP A 243 -21.76 9.90 6.73
N THR A 244 -20.47 10.26 6.75
CA THR A 244 -19.65 10.35 5.53
C THR A 244 -19.53 8.99 4.84
N LEU A 245 -19.23 7.91 5.58
CA LEU A 245 -19.18 6.56 5.01
C LEU A 245 -20.55 6.11 4.46
N ALA A 246 -21.64 6.41 5.18
CA ALA A 246 -22.99 6.14 4.70
C ALA A 246 -23.31 6.92 3.42
N TYR A 247 -22.88 8.18 3.33
CA TYR A 247 -23.05 9.01 2.15
C TYR A 247 -22.23 8.49 0.95
N LEU A 248 -20.98 8.07 1.17
CA LEU A 248 -20.16 7.45 0.12
C LEU A 248 -20.83 6.19 -0.45
N LYS A 249 -21.46 5.37 0.41
CA LYS A 249 -22.27 4.22 -0.03
C LYS A 249 -23.44 4.66 -0.92
N GLN A 250 -24.16 5.73 -0.56
CA GLN A 250 -25.25 6.29 -1.38
C GLN A 250 -24.76 6.81 -2.74
N LEU A 251 -23.55 7.37 -2.79
CA LEU A 251 -22.90 7.83 -4.02
C LEU A 251 -22.45 6.68 -4.94
N GLY A 252 -22.52 5.43 -4.47
CA GLY A 252 -22.21 4.24 -5.27
C GLY A 252 -20.85 3.61 -5.00
N PHE A 253 -20.14 4.02 -3.94
CA PHE A 253 -18.88 3.39 -3.55
C PHE A 253 -19.09 2.13 -2.73
N LYS A 254 -18.15 1.19 -2.87
CA LYS A 254 -18.01 0.07 -1.94
C LYS A 254 -17.40 0.57 -0.64
N VAL A 255 -18.11 0.38 0.46
CA VAL A 255 -17.69 0.67 1.84
C VAL A 255 -17.75 -0.64 2.60
N SER A 256 -16.80 -0.86 3.51
CA SER A 256 -16.76 -2.11 4.28
C SER A 256 -18.07 -2.33 5.05
N GLU A 257 -18.55 -3.57 5.05
CA GLU A 257 -19.69 -3.96 5.89
C GLU A 257 -19.28 -4.16 7.36
N HIS A 258 -17.98 -4.28 7.62
CA HIS A 258 -17.42 -4.48 8.94
C HIS A 258 -17.00 -3.15 9.58
N ILE A 259 -17.86 -2.13 9.58
CA ILE A 259 -17.61 -0.86 10.28
C ILE A 259 -18.50 -0.75 11.51
N GLU A 260 -17.98 -0.21 12.60
CA GLU A 260 -18.76 -0.01 13.83
C GLU A 260 -18.53 1.40 14.40
N LEU A 261 -19.63 2.02 14.87
CA LEU A 261 -19.58 3.26 15.66
C LEU A 261 -19.47 2.87 17.14
N CYS A 262 -18.31 3.14 17.74
CA CYS A 262 -18.01 2.84 19.13
C CYS A 262 -18.07 4.11 19.98
N THR A 263 -18.82 4.08 21.08
CA THR A 263 -18.94 5.19 22.05
C THR A 263 -18.12 4.95 23.33
N SER A 264 -17.43 3.81 23.43
CA SER A 264 -16.53 3.48 24.54
C SER A 264 -15.30 2.69 24.09
N ILE A 265 -14.27 2.66 24.93
CA ILE A 265 -13.03 1.88 24.69
C ILE A 265 -13.34 0.38 24.63
N GLU A 266 -14.26 -0.11 25.45
CA GLU A 266 -14.67 -1.51 25.52
C GLU A 266 -15.29 -1.97 24.20
N GLN A 267 -16.08 -1.10 23.55
CA GLN A 267 -16.62 -1.39 22.22
C GLN A 267 -15.52 -1.47 21.16
N VAL A 268 -14.53 -0.57 21.21
CA VAL A 268 -13.38 -0.62 20.30
C VAL A 268 -12.57 -1.91 20.50
N LYS A 269 -12.36 -2.34 21.75
CA LYS A 269 -11.69 -3.61 22.08
C LYS A 269 -12.47 -4.82 21.57
N SER A 270 -13.78 -4.85 21.80
CA SER A 270 -14.64 -5.93 21.32
C SER A 270 -14.61 -6.03 19.80
N TYR A 271 -14.65 -4.89 19.10
CA TYR A 271 -14.48 -4.84 17.65
C TYR A 271 -13.11 -5.40 17.21
N TYR A 272 -12.03 -5.00 17.90
CA TYR A 272 -10.67 -5.48 17.60
C TYR A 272 -10.57 -7.01 17.71
N GLU A 273 -11.06 -7.60 18.80
CA GLU A 273 -11.05 -9.06 19.04
C GLU A 273 -11.90 -9.83 18.03
N LYS A 274 -13.11 -9.32 17.73
CA LYS A 274 -14.00 -9.86 16.71
C LYS A 274 -13.32 -9.85 15.34
N THR A 275 -12.70 -8.73 14.96
CA THR A 275 -12.05 -8.57 13.65
C THR A 275 -10.79 -9.43 13.55
N LEU A 276 -10.02 -9.57 14.64
CA LEU A 276 -8.86 -10.45 14.70
C LEU A 276 -9.26 -11.92 14.43
N THR A 277 -10.40 -12.35 14.98
CA THR A 277 -10.94 -13.71 14.77
C THR A 277 -11.47 -13.90 13.34
N LEU A 278 -12.05 -12.86 12.75
CA LEU A 278 -12.60 -12.88 11.39
C LEU A 278 -11.51 -12.79 10.30
N ARG A 279 -10.32 -12.28 10.63
CA ARG A 279 -9.22 -11.96 9.70
C ARG A 279 -8.97 -13.02 8.62
N ASP A 280 -8.88 -14.29 9.02
CA ASP A 280 -8.52 -15.37 8.10
C ASP A 280 -9.70 -15.78 7.19
N GLN A 281 -10.94 -15.48 7.60
CA GLN A 281 -12.17 -15.76 6.86
C GLN A 281 -12.51 -14.70 5.83
N LEU A 282 -11.90 -13.50 5.93
CA LEU A 282 -12.13 -12.43 4.97
C LEU A 282 -11.51 -12.78 3.61
N PRO A 283 -12.17 -12.41 2.49
CA PRO A 283 -11.66 -12.66 1.15
C PRO A 283 -10.46 -11.77 0.79
N TYR A 284 -10.08 -10.85 1.67
CA TYR A 284 -8.98 -9.89 1.49
C TYR A 284 -8.10 -9.81 2.74
N GLU A 285 -6.89 -9.29 2.58
CA GLU A 285 -5.94 -9.10 3.67
C GLU A 285 -6.21 -7.82 4.47
N ILE A 286 -6.12 -7.93 5.79
CA ILE A 286 -6.14 -6.81 6.73
C ILE A 286 -4.99 -6.95 7.72
N ASP A 287 -4.35 -5.83 8.09
CA ASP A 287 -3.19 -5.82 9.00
C ASP A 287 -3.51 -5.18 10.37
N GLY A 288 -4.79 -4.92 10.65
CA GLY A 288 -5.27 -4.35 11.91
C GLY A 288 -6.64 -3.70 11.75
N VAL A 289 -6.92 -2.76 12.64
CA VAL A 289 -8.10 -1.89 12.59
C VAL A 289 -7.66 -0.43 12.60
N VAL A 290 -8.44 0.43 11.96
CA VAL A 290 -8.27 1.88 12.00
C VAL A 290 -9.35 2.47 12.90
N ILE A 291 -8.92 3.28 13.86
CA ILE A 291 -9.81 3.93 14.83
C ILE A 291 -9.74 5.43 14.57
N LYS A 292 -10.86 6.03 14.19
CA LYS A 292 -10.96 7.46 13.83
C LYS A 292 -11.95 8.14 14.76
N VAL A 293 -11.60 9.29 15.34
CA VAL A 293 -12.56 10.16 16.03
C VAL A 293 -13.69 10.49 15.05
N ASN A 294 -14.95 10.26 15.44
CA ASN A 294 -16.08 10.39 14.52
C ASN A 294 -16.34 11.85 14.12
N ASP A 295 -16.24 12.78 15.07
CA ASP A 295 -16.59 14.19 14.89
C ASP A 295 -15.49 14.99 14.17
N PHE A 296 -15.82 15.65 13.06
CA PHE A 296 -14.83 16.40 12.27
C PHE A 296 -14.40 17.73 12.91
N GLU A 297 -15.21 18.33 13.77
CA GLU A 297 -14.78 19.48 14.55
C GLU A 297 -13.70 19.09 15.55
N LEU A 298 -13.86 17.94 16.23
CA LEU A 298 -12.83 17.38 17.08
C LEU A 298 -11.57 17.01 16.29
N GLN A 299 -11.71 16.41 15.10
CA GLN A 299 -10.56 16.13 14.24
C GLN A 299 -9.78 17.41 13.90
N ARG A 300 -10.47 18.51 13.56
CA ARG A 300 -9.84 19.82 13.29
C ARG A 300 -9.12 20.38 14.52
N ARG A 301 -9.72 20.29 15.71
CA ARG A 301 -9.09 20.74 16.97
C ARG A 301 -7.85 19.92 17.33
N LEU A 302 -7.90 18.61 17.11
CA LEU A 302 -6.80 17.69 17.38
C LEU A 302 -5.64 17.89 16.40
N GLY A 303 -5.94 18.17 15.13
CA GLY A 303 -4.96 18.41 14.09
C GLY A 303 -4.04 17.19 13.85
N GLU A 304 -2.80 17.46 13.49
CA GLU A 304 -1.81 16.46 13.06
C GLU A 304 -0.44 16.66 13.74
N ILE A 305 0.42 15.65 13.62
CA ILE A 305 1.83 15.68 14.04
C ILE A 305 2.66 15.22 12.85
N SER A 306 3.50 16.11 12.31
CA SER A 306 4.44 15.84 11.21
C SER A 306 3.81 15.22 9.96
N ARG A 307 3.46 13.92 9.99
CA ARG A 307 2.86 13.15 8.89
C ARG A 307 1.71 12.25 9.31
N SER A 308 1.15 12.42 10.52
CA SER A 308 0.02 11.62 11.00
C SER A 308 -1.03 12.41 11.77
N PRO A 309 -2.33 12.12 11.58
CA PRO A 309 -3.39 12.77 12.32
C PRO A 309 -3.35 12.38 13.80
N ARG A 310 -3.67 13.31 14.72
CA ARG A 310 -3.83 13.02 16.15
C ARG A 310 -5.15 12.35 16.49
N TRP A 311 -6.08 12.38 15.55
CA TRP A 311 -7.46 11.92 15.70
C TRP A 311 -7.69 10.51 15.12
N ALA A 312 -6.66 9.87 14.55
CA ALA A 312 -6.76 8.49 14.08
C ALA A 312 -5.50 7.67 14.35
N VAL A 313 -5.69 6.38 14.64
CA VAL A 313 -4.62 5.42 14.89
C VAL A 313 -4.92 4.09 14.20
N ALA A 314 -3.88 3.44 13.69
CA ALA A 314 -3.92 2.06 13.25
C ALA A 314 -3.53 1.15 14.43
N TRP A 315 -4.49 0.42 14.98
CA TRP A 315 -4.21 -0.62 15.97
C TRP A 315 -3.95 -1.94 15.23
N LYS A 316 -2.67 -2.29 15.11
CA LYS A 316 -2.20 -3.43 14.33
C LYS A 316 -2.44 -4.74 15.05
N PHE A 317 -2.79 -5.77 14.27
CA PHE A 317 -2.80 -7.13 14.79
C PHE A 317 -1.40 -7.62 15.13
N PRO A 318 -1.27 -8.61 16.03
CA PRO A 318 -0.02 -9.29 16.24
C PRO A 318 0.51 -9.84 14.92
N ALA A 319 1.81 -9.71 14.72
CA ALA A 319 2.49 -10.30 13.58
C ALA A 319 2.24 -11.82 13.55
N GLN A 320 2.01 -12.38 12.36
CA GLN A 320 1.96 -13.83 12.23
C GLN A 320 3.35 -14.40 12.51
N GLN A 321 3.39 -15.46 13.30
CA GLN A 321 4.61 -16.10 13.74
C GLN A 321 4.72 -17.49 13.12
N GLU A 322 5.91 -17.84 12.66
CA GLU A 322 6.23 -19.16 12.11
C GLU A 322 7.56 -19.66 12.65
N HIS A 323 7.77 -20.97 12.55
CA HIS A 323 9.00 -21.60 13.01
C HIS A 323 9.90 -21.98 11.84
N THR A 324 11.18 -21.64 11.93
CA THR A 324 12.18 -22.05 10.94
C THR A 324 13.56 -22.23 11.58
N VAL A 325 14.53 -22.73 10.83
CA VAL A 325 15.90 -22.98 11.27
C VAL A 325 16.82 -21.86 10.80
N VAL A 326 17.68 -21.36 11.69
CA VAL A 326 18.78 -20.45 11.33
C VAL A 326 19.90 -21.25 10.68
N LYS A 327 20.05 -21.14 9.36
CA LYS A 327 21.14 -21.78 8.61
C LYS A 327 22.48 -21.13 8.88
N ASP A 328 22.50 -19.81 8.93
CA ASP A 328 23.70 -19.01 9.15
C ASP A 328 23.33 -17.60 9.65
N ILE A 329 24.30 -16.84 10.15
CA ILE A 329 24.13 -15.43 10.51
C ILE A 329 25.21 -14.63 9.81
N ILE A 330 24.79 -13.80 8.84
CA ILE A 330 25.67 -12.88 8.13
C ILE A 330 25.58 -11.48 8.72
N VAL A 331 26.57 -10.63 8.43
CA VAL A 331 26.59 -9.24 8.90
C VAL A 331 26.40 -8.29 7.72
N SER A 332 25.33 -7.51 7.77
CA SER A 332 25.07 -6.41 6.86
C SER A 332 25.73 -5.13 7.38
N VAL A 333 26.29 -4.31 6.49
CA VAL A 333 26.91 -3.02 6.83
C VAL A 333 26.03 -1.91 6.28
N GLY A 334 25.37 -1.16 7.15
CA GLY A 334 24.49 -0.06 6.78
C GLY A 334 25.25 1.23 6.44
N ARG A 335 24.48 2.24 6.00
CA ARG A 335 24.94 3.58 5.61
C ARG A 335 25.97 4.22 6.54
N THR A 336 25.69 4.22 7.85
CA THR A 336 26.56 4.85 8.86
C THR A 336 27.66 3.91 9.37
N GLY A 337 27.96 2.86 8.61
CA GLY A 337 28.89 1.79 9.00
C GLY A 337 28.31 0.84 10.05
N ALA A 338 27.04 0.92 10.40
CA ALA A 338 26.41 0.04 11.40
C ALA A 338 26.42 -1.42 10.93
N LEU A 339 26.97 -2.31 11.77
CA LEU A 339 26.97 -3.76 11.53
C LEU A 339 25.70 -4.36 12.15
N THR A 340 24.82 -4.86 11.28
CA THR A 340 23.56 -5.49 11.66
C THR A 340 23.62 -6.98 11.35
N PRO A 341 23.46 -7.86 12.37
CA PRO A 341 23.39 -9.29 12.13
C PRO A 341 22.05 -9.66 11.47
N VAL A 342 22.11 -10.53 10.47
CA VAL A 342 20.97 -11.01 9.68
C VAL A 342 20.99 -12.53 9.66
N ALA A 343 19.92 -13.15 10.14
CA ALA A 343 19.75 -14.59 10.07
C ALA A 343 19.40 -15.01 8.63
N LEU A 344 20.18 -15.95 8.08
CA LEU A 344 19.80 -16.74 6.92
C LEU A 344 18.99 -17.93 7.41
N LEU A 345 17.79 -18.10 6.88
CA LEU A 345 16.80 -19.05 7.38
C LEU A 345 16.57 -20.16 6.37
N GLU A 346 16.15 -21.33 6.85
CA GLU A 346 15.44 -22.28 6.00
C GLU A 346 14.16 -21.57 5.46
N PRO A 347 13.92 -21.58 4.14
CA PRO A 347 12.76 -20.89 3.59
C PRO A 347 11.46 -21.35 4.24
N VAL A 348 10.69 -20.39 4.76
CA VAL A 348 9.39 -20.64 5.42
C VAL A 348 8.39 -19.60 4.95
N ARG A 349 7.13 -19.98 4.77
CA ARG A 349 6.07 -19.01 4.41
C ARG A 349 5.47 -18.37 5.66
N VAL A 350 5.58 -17.04 5.79
CA VAL A 350 4.96 -16.26 6.87
C VAL A 350 4.05 -15.20 6.25
N ALA A 351 2.78 -15.21 6.60
CA ALA A 351 1.78 -14.32 6.01
C ALA A 351 1.79 -14.36 4.47
N GLY A 352 1.83 -15.58 3.90
CA GLY A 352 1.78 -15.81 2.45
C GLY A 352 3.08 -15.55 1.68
N VAL A 353 4.13 -14.98 2.31
CA VAL A 353 5.43 -14.71 1.67
C VAL A 353 6.49 -15.67 2.16
N GLU A 354 7.30 -16.18 1.25
CA GLU A 354 8.50 -16.94 1.59
C GLU A 354 9.56 -16.01 2.22
N VAL A 355 9.96 -16.34 3.43
CA VAL A 355 10.98 -15.65 4.22
C VAL A 355 12.20 -16.56 4.32
N SER A 356 13.33 -16.07 3.82
CA SER A 356 14.64 -16.73 3.92
C SER A 356 15.67 -15.88 4.69
N ARG A 357 15.29 -14.67 5.12
CA ARG A 357 16.14 -13.75 5.87
C ARG A 357 15.35 -13.04 6.95
N ALA A 358 15.94 -12.85 8.12
CA ALA A 358 15.35 -12.05 9.20
C ALA A 358 16.41 -11.20 9.91
N THR A 359 16.02 -9.99 10.33
CA THR A 359 16.88 -9.13 11.14
C THR A 359 17.04 -9.68 12.56
N LEU A 360 18.24 -9.54 13.11
CA LEU A 360 18.57 -9.82 14.51
C LEU A 360 18.85 -8.54 15.31
N HIS A 361 18.61 -7.37 14.71
CA HIS A 361 18.80 -6.02 15.27
C HIS A 361 20.26 -5.64 15.57
N ASN A 362 20.89 -6.27 16.56
CA ASN A 362 22.26 -6.01 16.99
C ASN A 362 22.83 -7.21 17.77
N GLU A 363 24.12 -7.18 18.10
CA GLU A 363 24.76 -8.28 18.82
C GLU A 363 24.16 -8.51 20.22
N ASP A 364 23.76 -7.45 20.93
CA ASP A 364 23.19 -7.58 22.28
C ASP A 364 21.86 -8.34 22.24
N GLU A 365 21.01 -8.08 21.23
CA GLU A 365 19.75 -8.82 21.04
C GLU A 365 19.99 -10.28 20.67
N VAL A 366 21.02 -10.59 19.87
CA VAL A 366 21.44 -11.98 19.59
C VAL A 366 21.84 -12.69 20.87
N ARG A 367 22.65 -12.05 21.73
CA ARG A 367 23.10 -12.62 23.00
C ARG A 367 21.96 -12.76 24.01
N LYS A 368 21.12 -11.73 24.14
CA LYS A 368 19.97 -11.70 25.06
C LYS A 368 18.95 -12.79 24.74
N LYS A 369 18.70 -13.04 23.46
CA LYS A 369 17.82 -14.13 22.99
C LYS A 369 18.54 -15.48 22.85
N ASP A 370 19.85 -15.52 23.12
CA ASP A 370 20.77 -16.65 22.93
C ASP A 370 20.59 -17.33 21.56
N ILE A 371 20.56 -16.54 20.48
CA ILE A 371 20.34 -17.07 19.12
C ILE A 371 21.65 -17.64 18.58
N ARG A 372 21.59 -18.89 18.11
CA ARG A 372 22.73 -19.63 17.56
C ARG A 372 22.47 -20.12 16.15
N ILE A 373 23.54 -20.32 15.39
CA ILE A 373 23.46 -20.94 14.06
C ILE A 373 23.07 -22.41 14.26
N GLY A 374 22.00 -22.85 13.60
CA GLY A 374 21.37 -24.15 13.75
C GLY A 374 20.10 -24.14 14.62
N ASP A 375 19.80 -23.05 15.35
CA ASP A 375 18.62 -22.99 16.19
C ASP A 375 17.32 -23.03 15.38
N THR A 376 16.31 -23.71 15.92
CA THR A 376 14.92 -23.47 15.51
C THR A 376 14.42 -22.21 16.21
N VAL A 377 13.99 -21.23 15.43
CA VAL A 377 13.54 -19.92 15.89
C VAL A 377 12.11 -19.65 15.49
N VAL A 378 11.43 -18.85 16.31
CA VAL A 378 10.16 -18.22 15.95
C VAL A 378 10.48 -16.91 15.26
N ILE A 379 10.05 -16.80 14.00
CA ILE A 379 10.13 -15.56 13.23
C ILE A 379 8.75 -14.93 13.17
N GLN A 380 8.71 -13.61 13.03
CA GLN A 380 7.46 -12.91 12.81
C GLN A 380 7.57 -11.89 11.70
N ARG A 381 6.42 -11.63 11.06
CA ARG A 381 6.29 -10.61 10.03
C ARG A 381 5.07 -9.74 10.29
N ALA A 382 5.29 -8.44 10.38
CA ALA A 382 4.23 -7.44 10.56
C ALA A 382 3.95 -6.71 9.22
N GLY A 383 2.98 -7.20 8.45
CA GLY A 383 2.67 -6.65 7.12
C GLY A 383 3.88 -6.71 6.17
N ASP A 384 4.18 -5.62 5.48
CA ASP A 384 5.30 -5.50 4.51
C ASP A 384 6.67 -5.19 5.14
N VAL A 385 6.83 -5.35 6.45
CA VAL A 385 8.09 -5.03 7.17
C VAL A 385 9.09 -6.19 7.12
N ILE A 386 10.39 -5.86 7.24
CA ILE A 386 11.51 -6.82 7.36
C ILE A 386 11.19 -7.85 8.45
N PRO A 387 11.22 -9.17 8.14
CA PRO A 387 10.99 -10.22 9.13
C PRO A 387 12.03 -10.18 10.25
N GLU A 388 11.63 -10.51 11.47
CA GLU A 388 12.54 -10.53 12.64
C GLU A 388 12.43 -11.82 13.44
N VAL A 389 13.51 -12.16 14.14
CA VAL A 389 13.52 -13.30 15.08
C VAL A 389 12.98 -12.87 16.44
N VAL A 390 11.91 -13.53 16.88
CA VAL A 390 11.23 -13.26 18.14
C VAL A 390 11.92 -13.97 19.30
N LYS A 391 12.07 -15.29 19.19
CA LYS A 391 12.66 -16.15 20.24
C LYS A 391 13.21 -17.45 19.68
N VAL A 392 14.12 -18.08 20.41
CA VAL A 392 14.61 -19.43 20.14
C VAL A 392 13.69 -20.47 20.78
N ILE A 393 13.48 -21.60 20.10
CA ILE A 393 12.82 -22.78 20.66
C ILE A 393 13.88 -23.68 21.29
N GLY A 394 14.30 -23.34 22.52
CA GLY A 394 15.42 -24.02 23.19
C GLY A 394 15.23 -25.53 23.38
N THR A 395 13.99 -26.01 23.44
CA THR A 395 13.66 -27.45 23.55
C THR A 395 14.01 -28.26 22.30
N LYS A 396 14.24 -27.62 21.15
CA LYS A 396 14.63 -28.27 19.89
C LYS A 396 16.14 -28.30 19.65
N ARG A 397 16.94 -27.85 20.62
CA ARG A 397 18.40 -27.88 20.50
C ARG A 397 18.95 -29.29 20.54
N THR A 398 19.89 -29.53 19.64
CA THR A 398 20.64 -30.77 19.49
C THR A 398 22.01 -30.71 20.17
N GLY A 399 22.48 -29.51 20.54
CA GLY A 399 23.81 -29.28 21.10
C GLY A 399 24.89 -29.04 20.03
N SER A 400 24.54 -29.12 18.73
CA SER A 400 25.45 -28.84 17.61
C SER A 400 25.46 -27.36 17.19
N GLU A 401 24.62 -26.53 17.82
CA GLU A 401 24.43 -25.13 17.45
C GLU A 401 25.63 -24.26 17.80
N ARG A 402 25.99 -23.33 16.91
CA ARG A 402 27.19 -22.49 17.04
C ARG A 402 26.83 -21.07 17.46
N PRO A 403 27.46 -20.50 18.51
CA PRO A 403 27.22 -19.11 18.90
C PRO A 403 27.70 -18.14 17.82
N PHE A 404 26.94 -17.08 17.60
CA PHE A 404 27.36 -15.98 16.73
C PHE A 404 28.28 -15.01 17.49
N ILE A 405 29.35 -14.58 16.82
CA ILE A 405 30.29 -13.58 17.32
C ILE A 405 30.39 -12.49 16.27
N MET A 406 30.20 -11.24 16.68
CA MET A 406 30.39 -10.10 15.77
C MET A 406 31.85 -10.05 15.29
N PRO A 407 32.12 -9.93 13.99
CA PRO A 407 33.48 -9.89 13.49
C PRO A 407 34.19 -8.59 13.92
N ASN A 408 35.47 -8.71 14.28
CA ASN A 408 36.32 -7.57 14.65
C ASN A 408 36.76 -6.73 13.43
N LEU A 409 36.56 -7.26 12.21
CA LEU A 409 36.86 -6.60 10.94
C LEU A 409 35.59 -6.56 10.11
N CYS A 410 35.41 -5.48 9.35
CA CYS A 410 34.27 -5.29 8.48
C CYS A 410 34.26 -6.38 7.39
N PRO A 411 33.14 -7.08 7.16
CA PRO A 411 33.07 -8.13 6.14
C PRO A 411 33.19 -7.59 4.70
N VAL A 412 33.07 -6.27 4.51
CA VAL A 412 33.10 -5.62 3.19
C VAL A 412 34.45 -4.98 2.90
N CYS A 413 34.99 -4.15 3.80
CA CYS A 413 36.24 -3.41 3.58
C CYS A 413 37.40 -3.85 4.46
N SER A 414 37.20 -4.84 5.34
CA SER A 414 38.19 -5.33 6.30
C SER A 414 38.73 -4.30 7.31
N SER A 415 38.21 -3.07 7.32
CA SER A 415 38.53 -2.07 8.35
C SER A 415 38.06 -2.52 9.74
N LYS A 416 38.70 -1.97 10.78
CA LYS A 416 38.38 -2.29 12.17
C LYS A 416 36.91 -2.00 12.48
N VAL A 417 36.31 -2.90 13.25
CA VAL A 417 34.98 -2.72 13.82
C VAL A 417 35.14 -2.24 15.25
N GLU A 418 34.46 -1.16 15.59
CA GLU A 418 34.47 -0.60 16.93
C GLU A 418 33.05 -0.44 17.45
N ARG A 419 32.88 -0.66 18.75
CA ARG A 419 31.65 -0.37 19.47
C ARG A 419 31.90 0.86 20.34
N PRO A 420 31.36 2.04 19.98
CA PRO A 420 31.50 3.24 20.78
C PRO A 420 30.97 3.01 22.20
N GLN A 421 31.60 3.66 23.19
CA GLN A 421 31.21 3.51 24.58
C GLN A 421 29.77 4.01 24.79
N GLY A 422 28.91 3.16 25.37
CA GLY A 422 27.51 3.47 25.62
C GLY A 422 26.54 3.11 24.47
N GLU A 423 27.05 2.63 23.33
CA GLU A 423 26.20 2.23 22.20
C GLU A 423 26.03 0.72 22.09
N ALA A 424 24.87 0.27 21.57
CA ALA A 424 24.58 -1.15 21.31
C ALA A 424 25.11 -1.63 19.95
N VAL A 425 25.40 -0.70 19.03
CA VAL A 425 25.69 -0.99 17.62
C VAL A 425 27.19 -0.94 17.35
N HIS A 426 27.70 -1.99 16.74
CA HIS A 426 29.07 -2.04 16.21
C HIS A 426 29.14 -1.26 14.90
N ARG A 427 30.21 -0.50 14.68
CA ARG A 427 30.41 0.26 13.44
C ARG A 427 31.75 -0.03 12.78
N CYS A 428 31.72 -0.06 11.46
CA CYS A 428 32.91 -0.03 10.63
C CYS A 428 33.54 1.37 10.69
N THR A 429 34.83 1.45 10.99
CA THR A 429 35.59 2.72 11.01
C THR A 429 36.18 3.10 9.63
N GLY A 430 35.96 2.27 8.61
CA GLY A 430 36.45 2.50 7.26
C GLY A 430 35.71 3.65 6.58
N LEU A 431 36.40 4.77 6.38
CA LEU A 431 35.88 5.97 5.71
C LEU A 431 35.52 5.71 4.23
N ALA A 432 36.26 4.82 3.57
CA ALA A 432 36.05 4.44 2.17
C ALA A 432 35.35 3.07 2.04
N CYS A 433 34.53 2.67 3.01
CA CYS A 433 33.86 1.37 2.96
C CYS A 433 32.86 1.34 1.79
N PRO A 434 32.99 0.42 0.81
CA PRO A 434 32.12 0.36 -0.35
C PRO A 434 30.63 0.22 0.00
N ALA A 435 30.30 -0.52 1.07
CA ALA A 435 28.92 -0.64 1.55
C ALA A 435 28.36 0.69 2.05
N GLN A 436 29.16 1.49 2.77
CA GLN A 436 28.71 2.81 3.22
C GLN A 436 28.52 3.76 2.04
N ILE A 437 29.42 3.71 1.06
CA ILE A 437 29.33 4.51 -0.17
C ILE A 437 28.04 4.18 -0.94
N LYS A 438 27.79 2.88 -1.22
CA LYS A 438 26.57 2.41 -1.89
C LYS A 438 25.30 2.89 -1.18
N GLU A 439 25.23 2.73 0.15
CA GLU A 439 24.08 3.15 0.94
C GLU A 439 23.93 4.68 1.06
N HIS A 440 25.03 5.43 1.11
CA HIS A 440 25.01 6.90 1.08
C HIS A 440 24.48 7.41 -0.25
N LEU A 441 24.95 6.85 -1.36
CA LEU A 441 24.49 7.19 -2.71
C LEU A 441 23.03 6.80 -2.91
N ALA A 442 22.62 5.62 -2.44
CA ALA A 442 21.23 5.17 -2.52
C ALA A 442 20.29 6.10 -1.74
N HIS A 443 20.69 6.54 -0.55
CA HIS A 443 19.92 7.53 0.19
C HIS A 443 19.91 8.89 -0.51
N PHE A 444 21.04 9.34 -1.04
CA PHE A 444 21.15 10.61 -1.76
C PHE A 444 20.22 10.65 -2.98
N ALA A 445 20.17 9.57 -3.76
CA ALA A 445 19.30 9.41 -4.91
C ALA A 445 17.82 9.20 -4.56
N SER A 446 17.49 8.87 -3.30
CA SER A 446 16.13 8.52 -2.91
C SER A 446 15.13 9.68 -3.02
N LYS A 447 13.84 9.34 -3.13
CA LYS A 447 12.72 10.31 -3.19
C LYS A 447 12.68 11.31 -2.04
N GLY A 448 13.22 10.94 -0.88
CA GLY A 448 13.26 11.80 0.31
C GLY A 448 14.47 12.75 0.35
N ALA A 449 15.37 12.68 -0.63
CA ALA A 449 16.60 13.46 -0.71
C ALA A 449 16.66 14.24 -2.03
N MET A 450 17.47 13.81 -3.01
CA MET A 450 17.62 14.51 -4.29
C MET A 450 16.67 14.01 -5.39
N ASP A 451 15.91 12.94 -5.14
CA ASP A 451 14.90 12.41 -6.06
C ASP A 451 15.43 12.19 -7.48
N ILE A 452 16.51 11.40 -7.61
CA ILE A 452 17.16 11.13 -8.90
C ILE A 452 16.48 9.93 -9.56
N ASP A 453 15.56 10.23 -10.47
CA ASP A 453 14.84 9.21 -11.24
C ASP A 453 15.78 8.33 -12.08
N GLY A 454 15.43 7.05 -12.20
CA GLY A 454 16.20 6.04 -12.95
C GLY A 454 17.41 5.46 -12.21
N LEU A 455 17.91 6.11 -11.14
CA LEU A 455 19.07 5.67 -10.39
C LEU A 455 18.71 4.64 -9.30
N GLY A 456 18.39 3.43 -9.73
CA GLY A 456 18.07 2.31 -8.82
C GLY A 456 19.29 1.76 -8.07
N TYR A 457 19.06 1.12 -6.91
CA TYR A 457 20.11 0.55 -6.06
C TYR A 457 21.08 -0.38 -6.82
N LYS A 458 20.57 -1.22 -7.74
CA LYS A 458 21.40 -2.12 -8.55
C LYS A 458 22.32 -1.40 -9.53
N PHE A 459 21.91 -0.22 -10.03
CA PHE A 459 22.79 0.59 -10.88
C PHE A 459 23.87 1.23 -10.02
N LEU A 460 23.51 1.86 -8.90
CA LEU A 460 24.48 2.40 -7.94
C LEU A 460 25.50 1.35 -7.48
N GLU A 461 25.03 0.15 -7.16
CA GLU A 461 25.88 -0.97 -6.79
C GLU A 461 26.92 -1.27 -7.86
N GLN A 462 26.49 -1.40 -9.12
CA GLN A 462 27.40 -1.62 -10.25
C GLN A 462 28.36 -0.45 -10.49
N MET A 463 27.91 0.81 -10.36
CA MET A 463 28.77 1.97 -10.55
C MET A 463 29.90 2.00 -9.52
N VAL A 464 29.58 1.69 -8.25
CA VAL A 464 30.58 1.63 -7.18
C VAL A 464 31.48 0.41 -7.37
N ASP A 465 30.94 -0.76 -7.70
CA ASP A 465 31.74 -1.99 -7.88
C ASP A 465 32.68 -1.91 -9.08
N LYS A 466 32.29 -1.21 -10.14
CA LYS A 466 33.13 -0.92 -11.32
C LYS A 466 34.05 0.29 -11.10
N GLY A 467 34.00 0.93 -9.94
CA GLY A 467 34.83 2.09 -9.59
C GLY A 467 34.53 3.37 -10.40
N ILE A 468 33.35 3.45 -11.00
CA ILE A 468 32.91 4.58 -11.82
C ILE A 468 32.57 5.79 -10.94
N ILE A 469 31.97 5.54 -9.78
CA ILE A 469 31.65 6.58 -8.79
C ILE A 469 32.18 6.17 -7.41
N GLN A 470 32.61 7.16 -6.65
CA GLN A 470 33.13 7.02 -5.28
C GLN A 470 32.36 7.89 -4.30
N ASP A 471 31.80 9.01 -4.78
CA ASP A 471 30.99 9.91 -3.97
C ASP A 471 29.80 10.52 -4.74
N GLN A 472 29.06 11.42 -4.09
CA GLN A 472 27.86 12.03 -4.67
C GLN A 472 28.18 13.02 -5.80
N ALA A 473 29.38 13.62 -5.84
CA ALA A 473 29.75 14.57 -6.87
C ALA A 473 29.97 13.87 -8.21
N ASP A 474 30.49 12.64 -8.18
CA ASP A 474 30.73 11.82 -9.36
C ASP A 474 29.45 11.57 -10.18
N LEU A 475 28.28 11.52 -9.52
CA LEU A 475 26.99 11.35 -10.20
C LEU A 475 26.70 12.46 -11.22
N TYR A 476 27.23 13.67 -11.01
CA TYR A 476 26.99 14.84 -11.87
C TYR A 476 27.97 14.97 -13.03
N VAL A 477 29.03 14.15 -13.06
CA VAL A 477 30.04 14.13 -14.12
C VAL A 477 30.00 12.86 -14.95
N LEU A 478 29.06 11.95 -14.68
CA LEU A 478 28.81 10.76 -15.48
C LEU A 478 28.48 11.14 -16.92
N ASN A 479 29.21 10.53 -17.85
CA ASN A 479 28.92 10.62 -19.28
C ASN A 479 28.22 9.35 -19.78
N LYS A 480 27.72 9.41 -21.01
CA LYS A 480 27.03 8.28 -21.66
C LYS A 480 27.91 7.03 -21.71
N GLU A 481 29.21 7.18 -21.97
CA GLU A 481 30.14 6.05 -22.11
C GLU A 481 30.32 5.29 -20.79
N ASP A 482 30.27 6.00 -19.66
CA ASP A 482 30.31 5.40 -18.33
C ASP A 482 29.03 4.61 -18.01
N LEU A 483 27.87 5.15 -18.37
CA LEU A 483 26.59 4.45 -18.20
C LEU A 483 26.51 3.19 -19.08
N MET A 484 27.07 3.24 -20.29
CA MET A 484 27.09 2.09 -21.21
C MET A 484 27.97 0.93 -20.73
N LYS A 485 28.84 1.14 -19.74
CA LYS A 485 29.61 0.05 -19.10
C LYS A 485 28.74 -0.80 -18.18
N MET A 486 27.50 -0.41 -17.91
CA MET A 486 26.62 -1.06 -16.94
C MET A 486 25.76 -2.15 -17.57
N ASP A 487 25.51 -3.20 -16.79
CA ASP A 487 24.68 -4.31 -17.25
C ASP A 487 23.22 -3.84 -17.30
N ARG A 488 22.54 -4.13 -18.41
CA ARG A 488 21.15 -3.71 -18.70
C ARG A 488 20.97 -2.19 -18.90
N MET A 489 22.04 -1.47 -19.22
CA MET A 489 21.95 -0.09 -19.71
C MET A 489 21.94 -0.08 -21.24
N GLY A 490 21.05 0.73 -21.82
CA GLY A 490 20.93 0.94 -23.26
C GLY A 490 21.32 2.36 -23.63
N ASP A 491 21.34 2.62 -24.94
CA ASP A 491 21.80 3.89 -25.50
C ASP A 491 20.85 5.09 -25.24
N LYS A 492 19.68 4.82 -24.65
CA LYS A 492 18.51 5.70 -24.55
C LYS A 492 18.18 6.04 -23.10
#